data_AF-A0A961TZ13-F1
#
_entry.id   AF-A0A961TZ13-F1
#
_cell.length_a   1.000
_cell.length_b   1.000
_cell.length_c   1.000
_cell.angle_alpha   90.00
_cell.angle_beta   90.00
_cell.angle_gamma   90.00
#
_symmetry.space_group_name_H-M   'P 1'
#
loop_
_entity.id
_entity.type
_entity.pdbx_description
1 polymer ?
#
loop_
_entity_poly.entity_id
_entity_poly.type
_entity_poly.pdbx_seq_one_letter_code
_entity_poly.pdbx_strand_id
1 'polypeptide(L)' 'ENGLMTNRHASINDLPINESERLFHWPLGRRPDDTPSLSELGL' A
#
# COMPACT_ATOMS: atom_id res chain seq x y z
N GLU A 1 16.78 22.78 6.14
CA GLU A 1 16.42 21.35 6.22
C GLU A 1 15.72 20.95 4.92
N ASN A 2 16.30 20.05 4.14
CA ASN A 2 16.00 19.88 2.70
C ASN A 2 14.83 18.92 2.38
N GLY A 3 13.89 18.73 3.32
CA GLY A 3 12.77 17.79 3.15
C GLY A 3 13.16 16.30 3.15
N LEU A 4 14.38 15.98 3.59
CA LEU A 4 14.89 14.62 3.65
C LEU A 4 14.43 13.91 4.92
N MET A 5 14.03 12.66 4.80
CA MET A 5 13.75 11.78 5.94
C MET A 5 15.08 11.37 6.59
N THR A 6 15.35 11.82 7.81
CA THR A 6 16.61 11.52 8.54
C THR A 6 16.54 10.23 9.33
N ASN A 7 15.35 9.82 9.77
CA ASN A 7 15.10 8.58 10.51
C ASN A 7 13.81 7.93 9.98
N ARG A 8 13.82 6.59 9.83
CA ARG A 8 12.65 5.81 9.41
C ARG A 8 12.56 4.54 10.25
N HIS A 9 11.54 4.46 11.09
CA HIS A 9 11.20 3.25 11.84
C HIS A 9 9.91 2.66 11.25
N ALA A 10 9.97 1.40 10.82
CA ALA A 10 8.82 0.71 10.22
C ALA A 10 8.79 -0.74 10.71
N SER A 11 7.61 -1.21 11.09
CA SER A 11 7.33 -2.59 11.46
C SER A 11 6.14 -3.06 10.65
N ILE A 12 6.27 -4.21 10.00
CA ILE A 12 5.30 -4.75 9.05
C ILE A 12 5.16 -6.24 9.35
N ASN A 13 3.95 -6.78 9.21
CA ASN A 13 3.66 -8.20 9.41
C ASN A 13 3.13 -8.79 8.11
N ASP A 14 3.54 -10.02 7.84
CA ASP A 14 3.01 -10.79 6.72
C ASP A 14 1.77 -11.57 7.14
N LEU A 15 0.74 -11.55 6.29
CA LEU A 15 -0.47 -12.34 6.44
C LEU A 15 -0.66 -13.20 5.18
N PRO A 16 -0.72 -14.54 5.30
CA PRO A 16 -1.00 -15.40 4.17
C PRO A 16 -2.40 -15.12 3.59
N ILE A 17 -2.50 -15.03 2.26
CA ILE A 17 -3.76 -14.87 1.53
C ILE A 17 -3.76 -15.73 0.26
N ASN A 18 -4.95 -16.05 -0.23
CA ASN A 18 -5.16 -16.65 -1.54
C ASN A 18 -5.14 -15.57 -2.65
N GLU A 19 -4.91 -15.99 -3.89
CA GLU A 19 -4.89 -15.05 -5.03
C GLU A 19 -6.21 -14.28 -5.20
N SER A 20 -7.34 -14.93 -4.89
CA SER A 20 -8.68 -14.33 -4.95
C SER A 20 -8.92 -13.23 -3.91
N GLU A 21 -8.07 -13.13 -2.89
CA GLU A 21 -8.19 -12.14 -1.81
C GLU A 21 -7.35 -10.88 -2.07
N ARG A 22 -6.66 -10.81 -3.20
CA ARG A 22 -5.93 -9.61 -3.62
C ARG A 22 -6.92 -8.47 -3.82
N LEU A 23 -6.63 -7.30 -3.24
CA LEU A 23 -7.44 -6.08 -3.40
C LEU A 23 -6.82 -5.04 -4.35
N PHE A 24 -5.55 -5.23 -4.73
CA PHE A 24 -4.79 -4.30 -5.55
C PHE A 24 -4.57 -4.86 -6.96
N HIS A 25 -5.27 -4.30 -7.95
CA HIS A 25 -5.35 -4.86 -9.32
C HIS A 25 -4.83 -3.95 -10.45
N TRP A 26 -4.00 -2.96 -10.14
CA TRP A 26 -3.44 -2.08 -11.17
C TRP A 26 -2.10 -2.59 -11.72
N PRO A 27 -1.66 -2.14 -12.93
CA PRO A 27 -0.34 -2.46 -13.47
C PRO A 27 0.79 -2.00 -12.55
N LEU A 28 1.93 -2.70 -12.55
CA LEU A 28 3.10 -2.32 -11.74
C LEU A 28 3.53 -0.88 -12.04
N GLY A 29 3.60 -0.04 -11.00
CA GLY A 29 3.93 1.38 -11.09
C GLY A 29 3.06 2.23 -10.16
N ARG A 30 2.80 3.48 -10.56
CA ARG A 30 1.99 4.42 -9.80
C ARG A 30 0.55 3.89 -9.69
N ARG A 31 -0.02 3.92 -8.47
CA ARG A 31 -1.45 3.71 -8.24
C ARG A 31 -2.27 4.74 -9.03
N PRO A 32 -3.27 4.34 -9.84
CA PRO A 32 -4.18 5.28 -10.49
C PRO A 32 -4.91 6.15 -9.48
N ASP A 33 -5.23 7.39 -9.84
CA ASP A 33 -5.84 8.35 -8.90
C ASP A 33 -7.23 7.92 -8.43
N ASP A 34 -7.99 7.27 -9.30
CA ASP A 34 -9.37 6.81 -9.02
C ASP A 34 -9.43 5.47 -8.27
N THR A 35 -8.28 4.88 -7.92
CA THR A 35 -8.26 3.63 -7.16
C THR A 35 -8.60 3.90 -5.69
N PRO A 36 -9.46 3.08 -5.04
CA PRO A 36 -9.78 3.23 -3.63
C PRO A 36 -8.54 3.32 -2.73
N SER A 37 -8.65 4.14 -1.69
CA SER A 37 -7.71 4.22 -0.57
C SER A 37 -7.83 3.03 0.37
N LEU A 38 -6.90 2.88 1.32
CA LEU A 38 -6.92 1.77 2.30
C LEU A 38 -8.22 1.74 3.10
N SER A 39 -8.68 2.91 3.56
CA SER A 39 -9.91 3.02 4.34
C SER A 39 -11.16 2.68 3.52
N GLU A 40 -11.19 3.02 2.22
CA GLU A 40 -12.29 2.64 1.32
C GLU A 40 -12.32 1.15 1.01
N LEU A 41 -11.19 0.45 1.18
CA LEU A 41 -11.10 -1.01 1.09
C LEU A 41 -11.44 -1.74 2.40
N GLY A 42 -11.67 -1.00 3.49
CA GLY A 42 -11.97 -1.59 4.80
C GLY A 42 -10.77 -2.28 5.47
N LEU A 43 -9.55 -1.85 5.13
CA LEU A 43 -8.30 -2.32 5.72
C LEU A 43 -7.87 -1.52 6.95
#